data_AF-A0A7Y4JV45-F1
#
_entry.id   AF-A0A7Y4JV45-F1
#
_cell.length_a   1.000
_cell.length_b   1.000
_cell.length_c   1.000
_cell.angle_alpha   90.00
_cell.angle_beta   90.00
_cell.angle_gamma   90.00
#
_symmetry.space_group_name_H-M   'P 1'
#
loop_
_entity.id
_entity.type
_entity.pdbx_description
1 polymer ?
#
loop_
_entity_poly.entity_id
_entity_poly.type
_entity_poly.pdbx_seq_one_letter_code
_entity_poly.pdbx_strand_id
1 'polypeptide(L)' 'MHDLNALIGTHDLLFLTLDTLRYDVAREALEAGRTPTLAALLPGGRWEERHSPASFTYAAHQAFFAGFLPTP' A
#
# COMPACT_ATOMS: atom_id res chain seq x y z
N MET A 1 -12.25 -10.30 -5.63
CA MET A 1 -11.98 -9.45 -4.44
C MET A 1 -12.23 -10.33 -3.22
N HIS A 2 -11.27 -10.42 -2.30
CA HIS A 2 -11.44 -11.24 -1.10
C HIS A 2 -12.39 -10.52 -0.12
N ASP A 3 -13.27 -11.28 0.55
CA ASP A 3 -14.05 -10.76 1.67
C ASP A 3 -13.15 -10.63 2.89
N LEU A 4 -12.69 -9.40 3.18
CA LEU A 4 -11.80 -9.12 4.30
C LEU A 4 -12.44 -9.45 5.65
N ASN A 5 -13.77 -9.34 5.79
CA ASN A 5 -14.44 -9.64 7.05
C ASN A 5 -14.31 -11.13 7.41
N ALA A 6 -14.36 -12.01 6.42
CA ALA A 6 -14.19 -13.45 6.61
C ALA A 6 -12.76 -13.84 7.04
N LEU A 7 -11.76 -12.98 6.81
CA LEU A 7 -10.36 -13.23 7.17
C LEU A 7 -10.03 -12.79 8.61
N ILE A 8 -10.86 -11.94 9.21
CA ILE A 8 -10.65 -11.44 10.58
C ILE A 8 -10.73 -12.60 11.57
N GLY A 9 -9.73 -12.71 12.45
CA GLY A 9 -9.66 -13.73 13.50
C GLY A 9 -9.15 -15.11 13.06
N THR A 10 -8.90 -15.31 11.75
CA THR A 10 -8.36 -16.57 11.21
C THR A 10 -6.98 -16.41 10.57
N HIS A 11 -6.59 -15.19 10.22
CA HIS A 11 -5.33 -14.89 9.54
C HIS A 11 -4.58 -13.78 10.29
N ASP A 12 -3.25 -13.82 10.18
CA ASP A 12 -2.40 -12.69 10.54
C ASP A 12 -2.53 -11.59 9.49
N LEU A 13 -2.58 -10.35 9.94
CA LEU A 13 -2.69 -9.17 9.07
C LEU A 13 -1.42 -8.33 9.16
N LEU A 14 -0.82 -8.06 8.00
CA LEU A 14 0.30 -7.14 7.87
C LEU A 14 -0.16 -5.87 7.17
N PHE A 15 -0.01 -4.73 7.84
CA PHE A 15 -0.14 -3.42 7.20
C PHE A 15 1.25 -2.80 7.02
N LEU A 16 1.68 -2.66 5.77
CA LEU A 16 3.00 -2.16 5.39
C LEU A 16 2.91 -0.75 4.82
N THR A 17 3.67 0.18 5.40
CA THR A 17 3.94 1.50 4.83
C THR A 17 5.39 1.55 4.34
N LEU A 18 5.60 2.00 3.11
CA LEU A 18 6.93 2.28 2.56
C LEU A 18 7.17 3.77 2.68
N ASP A 19 7.78 4.20 3.79
CA ASP A 19 7.94 5.62 4.09
C ASP A 19 8.76 6.33 3.00
N THR A 20 8.37 7.55 2.66
CA THR A 20 8.94 8.38 1.60
C THR A 20 8.90 7.80 0.17
N LEU A 21 8.21 6.68 -0.06
CA LEU A 21 8.09 6.10 -1.40
C LEU A 21 7.18 6.95 -2.30
N ARG A 22 7.77 7.58 -3.31
CA ARG A 22 7.00 8.25 -4.36
C ARG A 22 6.40 7.24 -5.33
N TYR A 23 5.19 7.53 -5.79
CA TYR A 23 4.46 6.69 -6.73
C TYR A 23 5.20 6.52 -8.07
N ASP A 24 5.75 7.60 -8.62
CA ASP A 24 6.46 7.55 -9.91
C ASP A 24 7.69 6.63 -9.86
N VAL A 25 8.49 6.73 -8.80
CA VAL A 25 9.64 5.85 -8.55
C VAL A 25 9.19 4.39 -8.38
N ALA A 26 8.12 4.15 -7.62
CA ALA A 26 7.59 2.81 -7.39
C ALA A 26 7.11 2.15 -8.70
N ARG A 27 6.40 2.92 -9.53
CA ARG A 27 5.92 2.49 -10.85
C ARG A 27 7.07 2.19 -11.80
N GLU A 28 8.04 3.09 -11.92
CA GLU A 28 9.20 2.92 -12.82
C GLU A 28 10.01 1.67 -12.43
N ALA A 29 10.27 1.46 -11.13
CA ALA A 29 11.00 0.28 -10.66
C ALA A 29 10.26 -1.03 -10.98
N LEU A 30 8.92 -1.02 -10.90
CA LEU A 30 8.08 -2.16 -11.22
C LEU A 30 8.07 -2.45 -12.73
N GLU A 31 7.89 -1.42 -13.56
CA GLU A 31 7.93 -1.51 -15.03
C GLU A 31 9.30 -1.98 -15.54
N ALA A 32 10.38 -1.57 -14.88
CA ALA A 32 11.74 -2.04 -15.16
C ALA A 32 12.02 -3.46 -14.66
N GLY A 33 11.05 -4.15 -14.05
CA GLY A 33 11.20 -5.52 -13.54
C GLY A 33 12.15 -5.64 -12.33
N ARG A 34 12.43 -4.55 -11.63
CA ARG A 34 13.40 -4.52 -10.51
C ARG A 34 12.81 -4.99 -9.19
N THR A 35 11.48 -5.15 -9.12
CA THR A 35 10.75 -5.55 -7.91
C THR A 35 9.84 -6.75 -8.16
N PRO A 36 10.39 -7.90 -8.65
CA PRO A 36 9.57 -9.05 -9.06
C PRO A 36 8.74 -9.65 -7.91
N THR A 37 9.27 -9.62 -6.68
CA THR A 37 8.53 -10.08 -5.49
C THR A 37 7.33 -9.19 -5.19
N LEU A 38 7.47 -7.86 -5.30
CA LEU A 38 6.34 -6.95 -5.11
C LEU A 38 5.33 -7.11 -6.24
N ALA A 39 5.79 -7.27 -7.48
CA ALA A 39 4.92 -7.52 -8.63
C ALA A 39 4.00 -8.74 -8.42
N ALA A 40 4.51 -9.81 -7.82
CA ALA A 40 3.73 -11.02 -7.53
C ALA A 40 2.70 -10.84 -6.39
N LEU A 41 2.91 -9.86 -5.50
CA LEU A 41 2.04 -9.59 -4.35
C LEU A 41 1.00 -8.49 -4.63
N LEU A 42 1.28 -7.59 -5.57
CA LEU A 42 0.39 -6.48 -5.91
C LEU A 42 -0.83 -6.98 -6.72
N PRO A 43 -2.06 -6.53 -6.39
CA PRO A 43 -3.24 -6.83 -7.20
C PRO A 43 -3.06 -6.39 -8.66
N GLY A 44 -3.17 -7.35 -9.59
CA GLY A 44 -2.94 -7.08 -11.01
C GLY A 44 -1.50 -6.70 -11.37
N GLY A 45 -0.55 -6.96 -10.47
CA GLY A 45 0.87 -6.72 -10.69
C GLY A 45 1.24 -5.25 -10.89
N ARG A 46 0.47 -4.32 -10.32
CA ARG A 46 0.67 -2.88 -10.50
C ARG A 46 0.47 -2.09 -9.21
N TRP A 47 1.13 -0.95 -9.12
CA TRP A 47 0.81 0.08 -8.12
C TRP A 47 -0.48 0.79 -8.48
N GLU A 48 -1.15 1.32 -7.47
CA GLU A 48 -2.31 2.20 -7.62
C GLU A 48 -1.96 3.59 -7.10
N GLU A 49 -2.20 4.62 -7.90
CA GLU A 49 -2.00 6.00 -7.49
C GLU A 49 -3.05 6.40 -6.46
N ARG A 50 -2.61 6.97 -5.34
CA ARG A 50 -3.46 7.35 -4.21
C ARG A 50 -2.92 8.59 -3.52
N HIS A 51 -3.83 9.33 -2.87
CA HIS A 51 -3.49 10.48 -2.05
C HIS A 51 -3.49 10.11 -0.56
N SER A 52 -2.35 10.32 0.09
CA SER A 52 -2.22 10.21 1.55
C SER A 52 -3.00 11.36 2.23
N PRO A 53 -3.68 11.12 3.36
CA PRO A 53 -4.37 12.16 4.12
C PRO A 53 -3.43 13.20 4.76
N ALA A 54 -2.12 12.91 4.81
CA ALA A 54 -1.09 13.86 5.24
C ALA A 54 0.26 13.57 4.57
N SER A 55 1.13 14.58 4.51
CA SER A 55 2.47 14.46 3.87
C SER A 55 3.62 14.25 4.85
N PHE A 56 3.41 14.46 6.15
CA PHE A 56 4.42 14.18 7.18
C PHE A 56 4.27 12.75 7.69
N THR A 57 5.40 12.05 7.89
CA THR A 57 5.46 10.66 8.36
C THR A 57 4.53 10.42 9.54
N TYR A 58 4.70 11.13 10.66
CA TYR A 58 3.89 10.89 11.86
C TYR A 58 2.39 11.08 11.61
N ALA A 59 1.99 12.18 10.97
CA ALA A 59 0.58 12.48 10.72
C ALA A 59 -0.07 11.48 9.76
N ALA A 60 0.64 11.07 8.70
CA ALA A 60 0.16 10.09 7.74
C ALA A 60 -0.05 8.72 8.41
N HIS A 61 0.94 8.25 9.18
CA HIS A 61 0.85 6.96 9.86
C HIS A 61 -0.29 6.96 10.90
N GLN A 62 -0.44 8.02 11.70
CA GLN A 62 -1.56 8.14 12.63
C GLN A 62 -2.91 8.10 11.92
N ALA A 63 -3.06 8.81 10.80
CA ALA A 63 -4.28 8.80 10.01
C ALA A 63 -4.62 7.39 9.49
N PHE A 64 -3.63 6.65 8.96
CA PHE A 64 -3.84 5.28 8.48
C PHE A 64 -4.33 4.34 9.58
N PHE A 65 -3.69 4.37 10.76
CA PHE A 65 -4.10 3.52 11.89
C PHE A 65 -5.42 3.95 12.53
N ALA A 66 -5.83 5.21 12.35
CA ALA A 66 -7.15 5.69 12.74
C ALA A 66 -8.26 5.38 11.70
N GLY A 67 -7.94 4.68 10.61
CA GLY A 67 -8.89 4.25 9.59
C GLY A 67 -9.06 5.23 8.42
N PHE A 68 -8.29 6.31 8.37
CA PHE A 68 -8.26 7.24 7.23
C PHE A 68 -7.25 6.74 6.19
N LEU A 69 -7.70 5.84 5.32
CA LEU A 69 -6.86 5.25 4.27
C LEU A 69 -6.67 6.20 3.07
N PRO A 70 -5.61 6.00 2.26
CA PRO A 70 -5.40 6.78 1.05
C PRO A 70 -6.60 6.74 0.11
N THR A 71 -6.98 7.89 -0.45
CA THR A 71 -8.09 8.02 -1.39
C THR A 71 -7.60 7.92 -2.84
N PRO A 72 -8.48 7.61 -3.82
CA PRO A 72 -8.17 7.89 -5.22
C PRO A 72 -7.73 9.34 -5.43
#